data_AF-X5H5Q3-F1
#
_entry.id   AF-X5H5Q3-F1
#
_cell.length_a   1.000
_cell.length_b   1.000
_cell.length_c   1.000
_cell.angle_alpha   90.00
_cell.angle_beta   90.00
_cell.angle_gamma   90.00
#
_symmetry.space_group_name_H-M   'P 1'
#
loop_
_entity.id
_entity.type
_entity.pdbx_description
1 polymer ?
#
loop_
_entity_poly.entity_id
_entity_poly.type
_entity_poly.pdbx_seq_one_letter_code
_entity_poly.pdbx_strand_id
1 'polypeptide(L)' 'MRIDDHMDLNELAQHMGGATIEQARRMRELLLEKPRARTEDFTGKEWAELVLEATR' A
#
# COMPACT_ATOMS: atom_id res chain seq x y z
N MET A 1 7.18 -3.61 -5.10
CA MET A 1 5.98 -3.79 -5.97
C MET A 1 5.76 -2.53 -6.80
N ARG A 2 5.28 -2.64 -8.05
CA ARG A 2 4.92 -1.46 -8.85
C ARG A 2 3.62 -0.85 -8.33
N ILE A 3 3.54 0.47 -8.29
CA ILE A 3 2.34 1.22 -7.92
C ILE A 3 1.61 1.59 -9.21
N ASP A 4 0.44 0.98 -9.40
CA ASP A 4 -0.51 1.29 -10.46
C ASP A 4 -1.90 0.76 -10.08
N ASP A 5 -2.91 1.08 -10.89
CA ASP A 5 -4.30 0.69 -10.66
C ASP A 5 -4.52 -0.83 -10.65
N HIS A 6 -3.58 -1.59 -11.22
CA HIS A 6 -3.66 -3.04 -11.42
C HIS A 6 -2.82 -3.85 -10.43
N MET A 7 -2.19 -3.22 -9.44
CA MET A 7 -1.43 -3.93 -8.41
C MET A 7 -2.32 -4.96 -7.67
N ASP A 8 -1.76 -6.16 -7.40
CA ASP A 8 -2.50 -7.25 -6.78
C ASP A 8 -2.83 -6.91 -5.31
N LEU A 9 -4.13 -6.85 -5.00
CA LEU A 9 -4.59 -6.52 -3.65
C LEU A 9 -4.28 -7.60 -2.62
N ASN A 10 -4.16 -8.88 -3.03
CA ASN A 10 -3.75 -9.94 -2.12
C ASN A 10 -2.27 -9.82 -1.79
N GLU A 11 -1.43 -9.58 -2.79
CA GLU A 11 0.01 -9.38 -2.57
C GLU A 11 0.24 -8.13 -1.71
N LEU A 12 -0.49 -7.05 -1.98
CA LEU A 12 -0.45 -5.82 -1.19
C LEU A 12 -0.89 -6.06 0.25
N ALA A 13 -1.99 -6.79 0.47
CA ALA A 13 -2.46 -7.17 1.80
C ALA A 13 -1.40 -7.96 2.59
N GLN A 14 -0.74 -8.92 1.94
CA GLN A 14 0.37 -9.67 2.55
C GLN A 14 1.55 -8.75 2.87
N HIS A 15 1.89 -7.83 1.97
CA HIS A 15 2.97 -6.87 2.17
C HIS A 15 2.69 -5.88 3.30
N MET A 16 1.42 -5.57 3.56
CA MET A 16 0.95 -4.76 4.70
C MET A 16 0.97 -5.53 6.04
N GLY A 17 1.34 -6.82 6.05
CA GLY A 17 1.33 -7.65 7.26
C GLY A 17 0.05 -8.47 7.47
N GLY A 18 -0.64 -8.84 6.39
CA GLY A 18 -1.85 -9.65 6.45
C GLY A 18 -3.14 -8.84 6.60
N ALA A 19 -3.19 -7.67 5.96
CA ALA A 19 -4.36 -6.80 5.96
C ALA A 19 -5.57 -7.43 5.22
N THR A 20 -6.76 -6.85 5.37
CA THR A 20 -7.92 -7.26 4.57
C THR A 20 -7.83 -6.70 3.14
N ILE A 21 -8.61 -7.26 2.21
CA ILE A 21 -8.68 -6.76 0.83
C ILE A 21 -9.20 -5.32 0.76
N GLU A 22 -10.10 -4.92 1.67
CA GLU A 22 -10.58 -3.53 1.73
C GLU A 22 -9.47 -2.58 2.17
N GLN A 23 -8.67 -2.96 3.16
CA GLN A 23 -7.52 -2.17 3.61
C GLN A 23 -6.45 -2.09 2.51
N ALA A 24 -6.20 -3.19 1.79
CA ALA A 24 -5.30 -3.17 0.62
C ALA A 24 -5.83 -2.28 -0.50
N ARG A 25 -7.14 -2.27 -0.76
CA ARG A 25 -7.75 -1.35 -1.74
C ARG A 25 -7.51 0.10 -1.35
N ARG A 26 -7.74 0.44 -0.08
CA ARG A 26 -7.48 1.79 0.45
C ARG A 26 -6.00 2.15 0.38
N MET A 27 -5.12 1.22 0.70
CA MET A 27 -3.68 1.40 0.57
C MET A 27 -3.27 1.72 -0.87
N ARG A 28 -3.84 1.02 -1.86
CA ARG A 28 -3.61 1.33 -3.28
C ARG A 28 -4.02 2.76 -3.63
N GLU A 29 -5.19 3.21 -3.17
CA GLU A 29 -5.65 4.58 -3.39
C GLU A 29 -4.65 5.60 -2.82
N LEU A 30 -4.17 5.38 -1.59
CA LEU A 30 -3.14 6.23 -0.97
C LEU A 30 -1.82 6.23 -1.74
N LEU A 31 -1.40 5.07 -2.26
CA LEU A 31 -0.16 4.93 -3.02
C LEU A 31 -0.23 5.64 -4.37
N LEU A 32 -1.39 5.59 -5.05
CA LEU A 32 -1.62 6.25 -6.34
C LEU A 32 -1.57 7.78 -6.26
N GLU A 33 -1.84 8.35 -5.09
CA GLU A 33 -1.73 9.80 -4.84
C GLU A 33 -0.27 10.27 -4.61
N LYS A 34 0.67 9.35 -4.42
CA LYS A 34 2.08 9.70 -4.17
C LYS A 34 2.89 9.67 -5.48
N PRO A 35 3.86 10.59 -5.67
CA PRO A 35 4.71 10.62 -6.86
C PRO A 35 5.84 9.56 -6.78
N ARG A 36 5.49 8.30 -6.52
CA ARG A 36 6.44 7.18 -6.40
C ARG A 36 5.99 6.03 -7.28
N ALA A 37 6.94 5.36 -7.91
CA ALA A 37 6.64 4.29 -8.87
C ALA A 37 6.57 2.92 -8.20
N ARG A 38 7.25 2.74 -7.07
CA ARG A 38 7.40 1.45 -6.41
C ARG A 38 7.21 1.57 -4.90
N THR A 39 6.67 0.51 -4.29
CA THR A 39 6.49 0.44 -2.82
C THR A 39 7.81 0.46 -2.05
N GLU A 40 8.90 0.02 -2.69
CA GLU A 40 10.26 0.07 -2.12
C GLU A 40 10.88 1.47 -2.10
N ASP A 41 10.26 2.44 -2.78
CA ASP A 41 10.66 3.85 -2.73
C ASP A 41 10.25 4.51 -1.39
N PHE A 42 9.49 3.80 -0.56
CA PHE A 42 9.05 4.24 0.76
C PHE A 42 10.00 3.72 1.83
N THR A 43 10.42 4.60 2.73
CA THR A 43 11.11 4.19 3.95
C THR A 43 10.19 3.35 4.83
N GLY A 44 10.76 2.53 5.72
CA GLY A 44 9.96 1.72 6.64
C GLY A 44 9.02 2.55 7.53
N LYS A 45 9.41 3.78 7.88
CA LYS A 45 8.55 4.71 8.64
C LYS A 45 7.36 5.20 7.81
N GLU A 46 7.60 5.64 6.58
CA GLU A 46 6.54 6.10 5.68
C GLU A 46 5.57 4.97 5.35
N TRP A 47 6.09 3.75 5.13
CA TRP A 47 5.25 2.58 4.91
C TRP A 47 4.35 2.29 6.12
N ALA A 48 4.91 2.32 7.33
CA ALA A 48 4.13 2.09 8.56
C ALA A 48 3.03 3.14 8.75
N GLU A 49 3.30 4.41 8.45
CA GLU A 49 2.30 5.49 8.48
C GLU A 49 1.15 5.24 7.49
N LEU A 50 1.47 4.83 6.26
CA LEU A 50 0.46 4.49 5.25
C LEU A 50 -0.37 3.26 5.64
N VAL A 51 0.25 2.23 6.24
CA VAL A 51 -0.49 1.06 6.75
C VAL A 51 -1.46 1.47 7.85
N LEU A 52 -1.04 2.33 8.78
CA LEU A 52 -1.93 2.87 9.82
C LEU A 52 -3.08 3.69 9.23
N GLU A 53 -2.83 4.45 8.17
CA GLU A 53 -3.87 5.23 7.49
C GLU A 53 -4.86 4.34 6.72
N ALA A 54 -4.37 3.31 6.03
CA ALA A 54 -5.19 2.36 5.29
C ALA A 54 -6.06 1.46 6.18
N THR A 55 -5.67 1.30 7.46
CA THR A 55 -6.36 0.41 8.42
C THR A 55 -7.33 1.13 9.36
N ARG A 56 -7.40 2.47 9.31
CA ARG A 56 -8.39 3.30 10.03
C ARG A 56 -9.74 3.33 9.35
#